data_AF-A0A538C9P4-F1
#
_entry.id   AF-A0A538C9P4-F1
#
_cell.length_a   1.000
_cell.length_b   1.000
_cell.length_c   1.000
_cell.angle_alpha   90.00
_cell.angle_beta   90.00
_cell.angle_gamma   90.00
#
_symmetry.space_group_name_H-M   'P 1'
#
loop_
_entity.id
_entity.type
_entity.pdbx_description
1 polymer ?
#
loop_
_entity_poly.entity_id
_entity_poly.type
_entity_poly.pdbx_seq_one_letter_code
_entity_poly.pdbx_strand_id
1 'polypeptide(L)' 'MEPPQTVGEVAGPFVDQVFLRLEEFSLKRQADEIKRQLERLNPLKASEEYDELYERFVKLEGARRRIRAASEAVGSIP' A
#
# COMPACT_ATOMS: atom_id res chain seq x y z
N MET A 1 -11.72 23.48 -29.36
CA MET A 1 -11.41 22.93 -28.02
C MET A 1 -10.13 23.61 -27.57
N GLU A 2 -10.19 24.36 -26.49
CA GLU A 2 -9.00 24.95 -25.87
C GLU A 2 -8.32 23.87 -25.01
N PRO A 3 -7.00 23.66 -25.11
CA PRO A 3 -6.32 22.66 -24.32
C PRO A 3 -6.42 23.01 -22.83
N PRO A 4 -6.48 22.01 -21.92
CA PRO A 4 -6.49 22.29 -20.50
C PRO A 4 -5.21 23.05 -20.13
N GLN A 5 -5.37 24.29 -19.66
CA GLN A 5 -4.26 25.05 -19.11
C GLN A 5 -3.87 24.40 -17.79
N THR A 6 -2.64 23.87 -17.70
CA THR A 6 -2.06 23.44 -16.42
C THR A 6 -1.77 24.69 -15.60
N VAL A 7 -2.66 25.02 -14.67
CA VAL A 7 -2.44 26.06 -13.66
C VAL A 7 -1.45 25.52 -12.64
N GLY A 8 -0.24 26.09 -12.63
CA GLY A 8 0.82 25.83 -11.65
C GLY A 8 1.75 24.68 -12.03
N GLU A 9 3.06 24.86 -11.82
CA GLU A 9 4.00 23.74 -11.74
C GLU A 9 3.43 22.74 -10.74
N VAL A 10 3.11 21.54 -11.21
CA VAL A 10 2.81 20.45 -10.27
C VAL A 10 4.13 20.18 -9.55
N ALA A 11 4.28 20.72 -8.35
CA ALA A 11 5.49 20.57 -7.58
C ALA A 11 5.79 19.08 -7.48
N GLY A 12 6.94 18.62 -7.99
CA GLY A 12 7.35 17.22 -7.97
C GLY A 12 7.05 16.49 -6.64
N PRO A 13 7.29 17.11 -5.47
CA PRO A 13 6.94 16.54 -4.16
C PRO A 13 5.46 16.20 -3.97
N PHE A 14 4.53 16.96 -4.56
CA PHE A 14 3.10 16.68 -4.48
C PHE A 14 2.72 15.45 -5.30
N VAL A 15 3.28 15.31 -6.50
CA VAL A 15 3.07 14.13 -7.36
C VAL A 15 3.56 12.87 -6.67
N ASP A 16 4.76 12.93 -6.09
CA ASP A 16 5.35 11.82 -5.34
C ASP A 16 4.46 11.43 -4.14
N GLN A 17 3.93 12.41 -3.42
CA GLN A 17 3.02 12.15 -2.30
C GLN A 17 1.71 11.47 -2.74
N VAL A 18 1.16 11.84 -3.90
CA VAL A 18 -0.03 11.19 -4.47
C VAL A 18 0.27 9.73 -4.82
N PHE A 19 1.38 9.46 -5.52
CA PHE A 19 1.75 8.09 -5.87
C PHE A 19 2.01 7.22 -4.65
N LEU A 20 2.72 7.73 -3.64
CA LEU A 20 2.94 7.00 -2.38
C LEU A 20 1.62 6.64 -1.68
N ARG A 21 0.64 7.56 -1.65
CA ARG A 21 -0.69 7.26 -1.07
C ARG A 21 -1.45 6.21 -1.88
N LEU A 22 -1.40 6.26 -3.21
CA LEU A 22 -2.03 5.26 -4.07
C LEU A 22 -1.39 3.88 -3.89
N GLU A 23 -0.06 3.82 -3.75
CA GLU A 23 0.66 2.59 -3.46
C GLU A 23 0.31 2.03 -2.08
N GLU A 24 0.27 2.87 -1.03
CA GLU A 24 -0.18 2.46 0.31
C GLU A 24 -1.60 1.87 0.27
N PHE A 25 -2.50 2.52 -0.47
CA PHE A 25 -3.88 2.08 -0.62
C PHE A 25 -3.97 0.73 -1.34
N SER A 26 -3.20 0.54 -2.42
CA SER A 26 -3.12 -0.74 -3.14
C SER A 26 -2.62 -1.87 -2.24
N LEU A 27 -1.53 -1.64 -1.50
CA LEU A 27 -0.98 -2.60 -0.55
C LEU A 27 -1.98 -2.95 0.54
N LYS A 28 -2.70 -1.96 1.08
CA LYS A 28 -3.77 -2.19 2.06
C LYS A 28 -4.85 -3.12 1.51
N ARG A 29 -5.34 -2.86 0.30
CA ARG A 29 -6.40 -3.70 -0.31
C ARG A 29 -5.94 -5.14 -0.49
N GLN A 30 -4.69 -5.34 -0.92
CA GLN A 30 -4.11 -6.68 -1.07
C GLN A 30 -3.97 -7.40 0.27
N ALA A 31 -3.50 -6.69 1.32
CA ALA A 31 -3.38 -7.25 2.66
C ALA A 31 -4.74 -7.62 3.27
N ASP A 32 -5.76 -6.77 3.09
CA ASP A 32 -7.13 -7.02 3.56
C ASP A 32 -7.74 -8.28 2.89
N GLU A 33 -7.44 -8.52 1.61
CA GLU A 33 -7.90 -9.71 0.90
C GLU A 33 -7.25 -10.99 1.45
N ILE A 34 -5.92 -10.99 1.63
CA ILE A 34 -5.22 -12.15 2.22
C ILE A 34 -5.67 -12.39 3.66
N LYS A 35 -5.90 -11.32 4.44
CA LYS A 35 -6.42 -11.44 5.80
C LYS A 35 -7.76 -12.16 5.82
N ARG A 36 -8.68 -11.85 4.90
CA ARG A 36 -9.97 -12.56 4.78
C ARG A 36 -9.81 -14.03 4.40
N GLN A 37 -8.78 -14.37 3.64
CA GLN A 37 -8.46 -15.77 3.30
C GLN A 37 -7.94 -16.51 4.54
N LEU A 38 -7.00 -15.89 5.28
CA LEU A 38 -6.49 -16.42 6.55
C LEU A 38 -7.60 -16.63 7.60
N GLU A 39 -8.54 -15.69 7.71
CA GLU A 39 -9.69 -15.76 8.64
C GLU A 39 -10.63 -16.94 8.35
N ARG A 40 -10.62 -17.48 7.11
CA ARG A 40 -11.42 -18.64 6.71
C ARG A 40 -10.67 -19.96 6.83
N LEU A 41 -9.34 -19.93 6.91
CA LEU A 41 -8.50 -21.11 7.02
C LEU A 41 -8.42 -21.61 8.46
N ASN A 42 -8.42 -22.92 8.64
CA ASN A 42 -8.12 -23.54 9.91
C ASN A 42 -6.62 -23.89 9.96
N PRO A 43 -5.80 -23.20 10.76
CA PRO A 43 -4.35 -23.40 10.78
C PRO A 43 -3.93 -24.79 11.27
N LEU A 44 -4.81 -25.51 11.99
CA LEU A 44 -4.52 -26.88 12.44
C LEU A 44 -4.79 -27.94 11.36
N LYS A 45 -5.56 -27.59 10.32
CA LYS A 45 -5.91 -28.51 9.22
C LYS A 45 -5.19 -28.19 7.92
N ALA A 46 -4.78 -26.93 7.73
CA ALA A 46 -4.14 -26.43 6.53
C ALA A 46 -2.93 -25.55 6.90
N SER A 47 -1.99 -26.11 7.68
CA SER A 47 -0.87 -25.33 8.24
C SER A 47 0.05 -24.75 7.16
N GLU A 48 0.40 -25.54 6.14
CA GLU A 48 1.28 -25.09 5.05
C GLU A 48 0.65 -23.93 4.26
N GLU A 49 -0.61 -24.07 3.82
CA GLU A 49 -1.35 -23.01 3.14
C GLU A 49 -1.52 -21.76 4.03
N TYR A 50 -1.78 -21.96 5.32
CA TYR A 50 -1.87 -20.86 6.28
C TYR A 50 -0.53 -20.12 6.40
N ASP A 51 0.57 -20.84 6.57
CA ASP A 51 1.90 -20.25 6.75
C ASP A 51 2.34 -19.48 5.49
N GLU A 52 2.09 -20.01 4.29
CA GLU A 52 2.36 -19.32 3.03
C GLU A 52 1.56 -18.02 2.89
N LEU A 53 0.25 -18.06 3.16
CA LEU A 53 -0.61 -16.87 3.11
C LEU A 53 -0.22 -15.86 4.19
N TYR A 54 0.17 -16.33 5.37
CA TYR A 54 0.61 -15.48 6.47
C TYR A 54 1.93 -14.79 6.13
N GLU A 55 2.90 -15.49 5.54
CA GLU A 55 4.15 -14.90 5.07
C GLU A 55 3.88 -13.80 4.04
N ARG A 56 2.97 -14.06 3.09
CA ARG A 56 2.57 -13.07 2.09
C ARG A 56 1.89 -11.86 2.72
N PHE A 57 1.03 -12.05 3.71
CA PHE A 57 0.41 -10.98 4.48
C PHE A 57 1.46 -10.10 5.18
N VAL A 58 2.43 -10.72 5.87
CA VAL A 58 3.52 -10.00 6.56
C VAL A 58 4.36 -9.19 5.58
N LYS A 59 4.68 -9.75 4.41
CA LYS A 59 5.42 -9.03 3.34
C LYS A 59 4.66 -7.78 2.87
N LEU A 60 3.35 -7.90 2.64
CA LEU A 60 2.51 -6.76 2.23
C LEU A 60 2.41 -5.68 3.31
N GLU A 61 2.17 -6.06 4.57
CA GLU A 61 2.13 -5.09 5.67
C GLU A 61 3.49 -4.43 5.90
N GLY A 62 4.59 -5.18 5.75
CA GLY A 62 5.94 -4.64 5.81
C GLY A 62 6.19 -3.60 4.72
N ALA A 63 5.78 -3.88 3.47
CA ALA A 63 5.85 -2.92 2.38
C ALA A 63 4.99 -1.68 2.66
N ARG A 64 3.76 -1.87 3.14
CA ARG A 64 2.84 -0.76 3.44
C ARG A 64 3.41 0.18 4.50
N ARG A 65 4.05 -0.34 5.54
CA ARG A 65 4.73 0.47 6.57
C ARG A 65 5.88 1.30 6.00
N ARG A 66 6.67 0.73 5.07
CA ARG A 66 7.76 1.47 4.40
C ARG A 66 7.23 2.62 3.55
N ILE A 67 6.17 2.39 2.77
CA ILE A 67 5.53 3.44 1.95
C ILE A 67 4.93 4.53 2.83
N ARG A 68 4.28 4.17 3.94
CA ARG A 68 3.78 5.16 4.91
C ARG A 68 4.90 6.04 5.46
N ALA A 69 6.00 5.44 5.89
CA ALA A 69 7.16 6.19 6.39
C ALA A 69 7.76 7.11 5.32
N ALA A 70 7.84 6.67 4.07
CA ALA A 70 8.28 7.51 2.95
C ALA A 70 7.31 8.68 2.69
N SER A 71 6.00 8.43 2.74
CA SER A 71 4.96 9.46 2.57
C SER A 71 5.02 10.53 3.67
N GLU A 72 5.24 10.12 4.91
CA GLU A 72 5.42 11.02 6.07
C GLU A 72 6.70 11.86 5.94
N ALA A 73 7.79 11.28 5.42
CA ALA A 73 9.03 11.99 5.16
C ALA A 73 8.88 13.06 4.07
N VAL A 74 8.17 12.76 2.98
CA VAL A 74 7.87 13.73 1.90
C VAL A 74 6.93 14.84 2.41
N GLY A 75 5.94 14.50 3.24
CA GLY A 75 5.00 15.47 3.83
C GLY A 75 5.58 16.37 4.92
N SER A 76 6.78 16.08 5.43
CA SER A 76 7.52 16.91 6.41
C SER A 76 8.46 17.93 5.75
N ILE A 77 8.55 17.98 4.42
CA ILE A 77 9.35 18.97 3.70
C ILE A 77 8.54 20.30 3.72
N PRO A 78 9.06 21.38 4.31
CA PRO A 78 8.36 22.66 4.45
C PRO A 78 8.08 23.36 3.11
#